data_AF-A0A7C0ZUM3-F1
#
_entry.id   AF-A0A7C0ZUM3-F1
#
_cell.length_a   1.000
_cell.length_b   1.000
_cell.length_c   1.000
_cell.angle_alpha   90.00
_cell.angle_beta   90.00
_cell.angle_gamma   90.00
#
_symmetry.space_group_name_H-M   'P 1'
#
loop_
_entity.id
_entity.type
_entity.pdbx_description
1 polymer ?
#
loop_
_entity_poly.entity_id
_entity_poly.type
_entity_poly.pdbx_seq_one_letter_code
_entity_poly.pdbx_strand_id
1 'polypeptide(L)' 'MSPIYLFDASSLVKALKEAKLLPLGGQAVQWLTIYEVLNALWKEVHLLNKLSPKEASSLVEDFTDLLQEMIILDPK' A
#
# COMPACT_ATOMS: atom_id res chain seq x y z
N MET A 1 -10.73 -16.70 4.06
CA MET A 1 -10.32 -17.06 2.68
C MET A 1 -8.83 -17.37 2.68
N SER A 2 -8.36 -18.28 1.82
CA SER A 2 -6.92 -18.39 1.55
C SER A 2 -6.57 -17.38 0.46
N PRO A 3 -5.52 -16.55 0.64
CA PRO A 3 -5.13 -15.56 -0.36
C PRO A 3 -4.63 -16.27 -1.61
N ILE A 4 -5.05 -15.79 -2.79
CA ILE A 4 -4.63 -16.33 -4.09
C ILE A 4 -3.39 -15.57 -4.59
N TYR A 5 -3.28 -14.30 -4.21
CA TYR A 5 -2.22 -13.40 -4.62
C TYR A 5 -1.45 -12.83 -3.41
N LEU A 6 -0.13 -12.68 -3.61
CA LEU A 6 0.76 -11.93 -2.73
C LEU A 6 1.18 -10.65 -3.46
N PHE A 7 0.79 -9.49 -2.92
CA PHE A 7 1.12 -8.19 -3.50
C PHE A 7 2.45 -7.68 -2.95
N ASP A 8 3.28 -7.17 -3.86
CA ASP A 8 4.52 -6.45 -3.53
C ASP A 8 4.28 -4.94 -3.42
N ALA A 9 5.30 -4.18 -3.05
CA ALA A 9 5.13 -2.74 -2.85
C ALA A 9 4.85 -2.01 -4.17
N SER A 10 5.45 -2.45 -5.28
CA SER A 10 5.29 -1.79 -6.57
C SER A 10 3.86 -1.88 -7.10
N SER A 11 3.20 -3.04 -6.94
CA SER A 11 1.80 -3.24 -7.31
C SER A 11 0.84 -2.45 -6.44
N LEU A 12 1.07 -2.36 -5.12
CA LEU A 12 0.22 -1.56 -4.22
C LEU A 12 0.36 -0.06 -4.45
N VAL A 13 1.59 0.46 -4.64
CA VAL A 13 1.79 1.88 -4.96
C VAL A 13 1.05 2.25 -6.24
N LYS A 14 1.07 1.38 -7.26
CA LYS A 14 0.31 1.59 -8.48
C LYS A 14 -1.20 1.57 -8.23
N ALA A 15 -1.70 0.62 -7.46
CA ALA A 15 -3.13 0.50 -7.17
C ALA A 15 -3.69 1.69 -6.39
N LEU A 16 -2.94 2.19 -5.40
CA LEU A 16 -3.25 3.40 -4.64
C LEU A 16 -3.37 4.63 -5.55
N LYS A 17 -2.40 4.82 -6.44
CA LYS A 17 -2.40 5.95 -7.38
C LYS A 17 -3.52 5.89 -8.41
N GLU A 18 -3.96 4.70 -8.79
CA GLU A 18 -5.05 4.51 -9.74
C GLU A 18 -6.43 4.42 -9.05
N ALA A 19 -6.50 4.55 -7.72
CA ALA A 19 -7.73 4.36 -6.92
C ALA A 19 -8.42 3.00 -7.16
N LYS A 20 -7.64 1.96 -7.47
CA LYS A 20 -8.13 0.59 -7.78
C LYS A 20 -7.94 -0.35 -6.58
N LEU A 21 -8.57 -0.01 -5.45
CA LEU A 21 -8.37 -0.71 -4.18
C LEU A 21 -9.36 -1.86 -3.93
N LEU A 22 -10.53 -1.83 -4.57
CA LEU A 22 -11.61 -2.81 -4.38
C LEU A 22 -11.24 -4.30 -4.61
N PRO A 23 -10.36 -4.71 -5.55
CA PRO A 23 -10.06 -6.13 -5.75
C PRO A 23 -8.99 -6.71 -4.80
N LEU A 24 -8.46 -5.91 -3.85
CA LEU A 24 -7.29 -6.29 -3.05
C LEU A 24 -7.64 -6.93 -1.69
N GLY A 25 -8.87 -6.77 -1.22
CA GLY A 25 -9.35 -7.37 0.03
C GLY A 25 -9.23 -8.91 0.02
N GLY A 26 -8.86 -9.47 1.17
CA GLY A 26 -8.65 -10.90 1.37
C GLY A 26 -7.37 -11.48 0.73
N GLN A 27 -6.57 -10.65 0.06
CA GLN A 27 -5.27 -11.04 -0.51
C GLN A 27 -4.12 -10.76 0.47
N ALA A 28 -2.93 -11.24 0.14
CA ALA A 28 -1.80 -11.19 1.06
C ALA A 28 -0.79 -10.07 0.74
N VAL A 29 -0.13 -9.58 1.79
CA VAL A 29 1.07 -8.73 1.76
C VAL A 29 2.07 -9.22 2.80
N GLN A 30 3.33 -8.79 2.71
CA GLN A 30 4.29 -8.97 3.79
C GLN A 30 4.42 -7.69 4.62
N TRP A 31 4.88 -7.80 5.87
CA TRP A 31 5.25 -6.63 6.68
C TRP A 31 6.21 -5.68 5.94
N LEU A 32 7.20 -6.23 5.23
CA LEU A 32 8.14 -5.45 4.44
C LEU A 32 7.43 -4.57 3.39
N THR A 33 6.41 -5.11 2.73
CA THR A 33 5.62 -4.42 1.72
C THR A 33 5.00 -3.13 2.27
N ILE A 34 4.50 -3.16 3.51
CA ILE A 34 3.90 -1.98 4.15
C ILE A 34 4.93 -0.85 4.28
N TYR A 35 6.12 -1.16 4.80
CA TYR A 35 7.18 -0.17 4.95
C TYR A 35 7.70 0.36 3.61
N GLU A 36 7.77 -0.49 2.59
CA GLU A 36 8.19 -0.09 1.25
C GLU A 36 7.18 0.85 0.57
N VAL A 37 5.87 0.60 0.72
CA VAL A 37 4.81 1.50 0.24
C VAL A 37 4.91 2.86 0.93
N LEU A 38 5.01 2.88 2.26
CA LEU A 38 5.14 4.13 3.02
C LEU A 38 6.41 4.90 2.65
N ASN A 39 7.53 4.20 2.45
CA ASN A 39 8.79 4.81 2.00
C ASN A 39 8.66 5.38 0.58
N ALA A 40 7.94 4.71 -0.33
CA ALA A 40 7.68 5.23 -1.67
C ALA A 40 6.88 6.54 -1.63
N LEU A 41 5.82 6.61 -0.81
CA LEU A 41 5.04 7.83 -0.61
C LEU A 41 5.88 8.95 0.03
N TRP A 42 6.68 8.62 1.05
CA TRP A 42 7.59 9.58 1.69
C TRP A 42 8.58 10.18 0.68
N LYS A 43 9.19 9.36 -0.19
CA LYS A 43 10.10 9.85 -1.25
C LYS A 43 9.39 10.78 -2.23
N GLU A 44 8.13 10.49 -2.56
CA GLU A 44 7.35 11.33 -3.47
C GLU A 44 7.03 12.70 -2.89
N VAL A 45 6.80 12.78 -1.57
CA VAL A 45 6.62 14.06 -0.86
C VAL A 45 7.95 14.80 -0.73
N HIS A 46 8.97 14.16 -0.15
CA HIS A 46 10.16 14.89 0.34
C HIS A 46 11.31 14.98 -0.65
N LEU A 47 11.48 14.00 -1.53
CA LEU A 47 12.60 13.97 -2.48
C LEU A 47 12.19 14.44 -3.87
N LEU A 48 10.99 14.04 -4.31
CA LEU A 48 10.54 14.27 -5.68
C LEU A 48 9.56 15.45 -5.80
N ASN A 49 8.99 15.93 -4.69
CA ASN A 49 7.95 16.96 -4.66
C ASN A 49 6.79 16.68 -5.65
N LYS A 50 6.44 15.39 -5.82
CA LYS A 50 5.39 14.91 -6.73
C LYS A 50 4.02 14.81 -6.08
N LEU A 51 3.99 14.72 -4.75
CA LEU A 51 2.78 14.70 -3.94
C LEU A 51 2.89 15.78 -2.87
N SER A 52 1.80 16.49 -2.64
CA SER A 52 1.69 17.32 -1.44
C SER A 52 1.59 16.44 -0.20
N PRO A 53 2.00 16.94 0.98
CA PRO A 53 1.82 16.22 2.24
C PRO A 53 0.36 15.79 2.47
N LYS A 54 -0.61 16.62 2.06
CA LYS A 54 -2.04 16.33 2.21
C LYS A 54 -2.49 15.17 1.32
N GLU A 55 -2.07 15.13 0.06
CA GLU A 55 -2.37 14.02 -0.85
C GLU A 55 -1.74 12.72 -0.35
N ALA A 56 -0.49 12.78 0.13
CA ALA A 56 0.18 11.61 0.69
C ALA A 56 -0.51 11.12 1.96
N SER A 57 -0.97 12.00 2.86
CA SER A 57 -1.77 11.61 4.03
C SER A 57 -3.05 10.89 3.63
N SER A 58 -3.79 11.41 2.64
CA SER A 58 -5.01 10.76 2.12
C SER A 58 -4.71 9.36 1.57
N LEU A 59 -3.61 9.18 0.83
CA LEU A 59 -3.21 7.87 0.32
C LEU A 59 -2.80 6.89 1.43
N VAL A 60 -2.20 7.40 2.51
CA VAL A 60 -1.86 6.58 3.69
C VAL A 60 -3.11 6.15 4.44
N GLU A 61 -4.12 7.01 4.54
CA GLU A 61 -5.44 6.66 5.11
C GLU A 61 -6.10 5.55 4.28
N ASP A 62 -6.23 5.74 2.97
CA ASP A 62 -6.77 4.72 2.04
C ASP A 62 -6.00 3.40 2.11
N PHE A 63 -4.67 3.48 2.23
CA PHE A 63 -3.81 2.29 2.36
C PHE A 63 -4.04 1.58 3.69
N THR A 64 -4.18 2.33 4.78
CA THR A 64 -4.41 1.77 6.12
C THR A 64 -5.77 1.06 6.18
N ASP A 65 -6.79 1.63 5.56
CA ASP A 65 -8.11 1.02 5.46
C ASP A 65 -8.06 -0.27 4.63
N LEU A 66 -7.35 -0.27 3.50
CA LEU A 66 -7.13 -1.50 2.72
C LEU A 66 -6.42 -2.58 3.56
N LEU A 67 -5.39 -2.23 4.34
CA LEU A 67 -4.64 -3.21 5.13
C LEU A 67 -5.50 -3.93 6.17
N GLN A 68 -6.59 -3.32 6.67
CA GLN A 68 -7.54 -3.98 7.58
C GLN A 68 -8.24 -5.17 6.92
N GLU A 69 -8.38 -5.14 5.59
CA GLU A 69 -9.02 -6.18 4.79
C GLU A 69 -8.02 -7.17 4.19
N MET A 70 -6.71 -6.96 4.35
CA MET A 70 -5.65 -7.83 3.79
C MET A 70 -5.08 -8.80 4.83
N ILE A 71 -4.52 -9.91 4.33
CA ILE A 71 -3.80 -10.88 5.14
C ILE A 71 -2.32 -10.47 5.20
N ILE A 72 -1.86 -10.04 6.37
CA ILE A 72 -0.45 -9.70 6.58
C ILE A 72 0.33 -10.96 6.96
N LEU A 73 1.23 -11.37 6.07
CA LEU A 73 2.10 -12.52 6.29
C LEU A 73 3.35 -12.12 7.08
N ASP A 74 3.67 -12.96 8.06
CA ASP A 74 4.86 -12.85 8.90
C ASP A 74 5.86 -13.94 8.49
N PRO A 75 7.11 -13.60 8.11
CA PRO A 75 8.11 -14.55 7.61
C PRO A 75 8.76 -15.44 8.70
N LYS A 76 7.96 -15.97 9.65
CA LYS A 76 8.42 -16.86 10.74
C LYS A 76 9.49 -17.87 10.34
#